data_AF-A0A8S3JQF6-F1
#
_entry.id   AF-A0A8S3JQF6-F1
#
_cell.length_a   1.000
_cell.length_b   1.000
_cell.length_c   1.000
_cell.angle_alpha   90.00
_cell.angle_beta   90.00
_cell.angle_gamma   90.00
#
_symmetry.space_group_name_H-M   'P 1'
#
loop_
_entity.id
_entity.type
_entity.pdbx_description
1 polymer ?
#
loop_
_entity_poly.entity_id
_entity_poly.type
_entity_poly.pdbx_seq_one_letter_code
_entity_poly.pdbx_strand_id
1 'polypeptide(L)'
;AADKQALQSEQPLQVARCTKIINEGSDDAKYIINVKQFAKFVVDLADTVSPTDIEEGMRVGVDRNKYQIHLPLPPKIDPSVTMMQVEEKPDVTYSDVGGCKEQIEKLREVVELPLLHPEKFVNLGIEPPKGVLLYGPPGTGKTLCARAVANR
;
A
#
# COMPACT_ATOMS: atom_id res chain seq x y z
N ALA A 1 -23.98 -6.40 24.54
CA ALA A 1 -23.35 -6.74 23.24
C ALA A 1 -21.83 -6.85 23.36
N ALA A 2 -21.18 -5.92 24.07
CA ALA A 2 -19.75 -5.98 24.38
C ALA A 2 -19.32 -7.22 25.20
N ASP A 3 -20.11 -7.65 26.20
CA ASP A 3 -19.76 -8.83 27.02
C ASP A 3 -19.78 -10.16 26.25
N LYS A 4 -20.60 -10.27 25.19
CA LYS A 4 -20.59 -11.45 24.30
C LYS A 4 -19.35 -11.47 23.40
N GLN A 5 -18.86 -10.31 22.97
CA GLN A 5 -17.60 -10.19 22.23
C GLN A 5 -16.37 -10.42 23.11
N ALA A 6 -16.46 -10.13 24.42
CA ALA A 6 -15.39 -10.46 25.38
C ALA A 6 -15.32 -11.95 25.74
N LEU A 7 -16.44 -12.70 25.67
CA LEU A 7 -16.42 -14.17 25.79
C LEU A 7 -16.11 -14.90 24.47
N GLN A 8 -16.38 -14.26 23.32
CA GLN A 8 -16.02 -14.74 21.98
C GLN A 8 -14.71 -14.14 21.46
N SER A 9 -13.95 -13.43 22.29
CA SER A 9 -12.68 -12.84 21.86
C SER A 9 -11.74 -13.99 21.53
N GLU A 10 -11.48 -14.16 20.23
CA GLU A 10 -10.45 -15.03 19.71
C GLU A 10 -9.21 -14.93 20.58
N GLN A 11 -8.61 -16.08 20.88
CA GLN A 11 -7.44 -16.18 21.75
C GLN A 11 -6.42 -15.10 21.36
N PRO A 12 -5.72 -14.48 22.33
CA PRO A 12 -4.87 -13.34 22.05
C PRO A 12 -3.72 -13.73 21.11
N LEU A 13 -3.92 -13.48 19.81
CA LEU A 13 -2.96 -13.78 18.76
C LEU A 13 -1.69 -12.97 18.98
N GLN A 14 -0.56 -13.65 18.93
CA GLN A 14 0.75 -13.03 18.96
C GLN A 14 1.17 -12.66 17.54
N VAL A 15 1.68 -11.44 17.37
CA VAL A 15 2.14 -10.99 16.05
C VAL A 15 3.55 -11.50 15.79
N ALA A 16 3.70 -12.30 14.75
CA ALA A 16 4.97 -12.79 14.25
C ALA A 16 5.23 -12.30 12.81
N ARG A 17 6.44 -12.49 12.32
CA ARG A 17 6.81 -12.23 10.92
C ARG A 17 7.22 -13.54 10.26
N CYS A 18 6.55 -13.92 9.17
CA CYS A 18 7.00 -15.03 8.33
C CYS A 18 8.36 -14.63 7.72
N THR A 19 9.38 -15.44 7.95
CA THR A 19 10.75 -15.18 7.46
C THR A 19 11.08 -16.07 6.28
N LYS A 20 10.58 -17.30 6.26
CA LYS A 20 10.88 -18.28 5.22
C LYS A 20 9.80 -19.35 5.14
N ILE A 21 9.50 -19.83 3.95
CA ILE A 21 8.63 -20.99 3.71
C ILE A 21 9.51 -22.22 3.43
N ILE A 22 9.21 -23.34 4.06
CA ILE A 22 9.90 -24.63 3.87
C ILE A 22 8.89 -25.59 3.22
N ASN A 23 9.28 -26.17 2.08
CA ASN A 23 8.46 -27.02 1.22
C ASN A 23 7.28 -26.30 0.54
N GLU A 24 7.58 -25.48 -0.46
CA GLU A 24 6.58 -25.02 -1.42
C GLU A 24 6.10 -26.21 -2.28
N GLY A 25 4.88 -26.70 -2.02
CA GLY A 25 4.21 -27.66 -2.92
C GLY A 25 3.89 -29.06 -2.37
N SER A 26 4.05 -29.28 -1.06
CA SER A 26 3.50 -30.47 -0.38
C SER A 26 2.44 -30.03 0.63
N ASP A 27 1.43 -30.87 0.91
CA ASP A 27 0.36 -30.59 1.89
C ASP A 27 0.88 -30.22 3.30
N ASP A 28 2.15 -30.54 3.62
CA ASP A 28 2.85 -30.17 4.86
C ASP A 28 3.79 -28.97 4.69
N ALA A 29 3.29 -27.85 4.17
CA ALA A 29 4.06 -26.60 4.09
C ALA A 29 4.39 -26.09 5.51
N LYS A 30 5.68 -25.93 5.80
CA LYS A 30 6.17 -25.46 7.11
C LYS A 30 6.67 -24.03 7.02
N TYR A 31 6.30 -23.20 7.96
CA TYR A 31 6.62 -21.77 7.95
C TYR A 31 7.59 -21.44 9.07
N ILE A 32 8.66 -20.72 8.77
CA ILE A 32 9.53 -20.15 9.80
C ILE A 32 8.99 -18.76 10.15
N ILE A 33 8.49 -18.64 11.37
CA ILE A 33 8.08 -17.35 11.93
C ILE A 33 9.16 -16.81 12.87
N ASN A 34 9.30 -15.49 12.89
CA ASN A 34 10.12 -14.77 13.86
C ASN A 34 9.19 -13.99 14.80
N VAL A 35 9.19 -14.37 16.08
CA VAL A 35 8.41 -13.71 17.12
C VAL A 35 9.31 -12.69 17.81
N LYS A 36 8.90 -11.41 17.78
CA LYS A 36 9.71 -10.25 18.22
C LYS A 36 10.29 -10.31 19.65
N GLN A 37 9.80 -11.21 20.49
CA GLN A 37 10.14 -11.30 21.92
C GLN A 37 10.93 -12.55 22.30
N PHE A 38 11.05 -13.57 21.43
CA PHE A 38 11.51 -14.90 21.87
C PHE A 38 12.52 -15.56 20.92
N ALA A 39 12.10 -16.07 19.77
CA ALA A 39 12.96 -16.83 18.85
C ALA A 39 12.29 -17.06 17.48
N LYS A 40 13.01 -17.76 16.59
CA LYS A 40 12.47 -18.31 15.33
C LYS A 40 11.82 -19.67 15.62
N PHE A 41 10.60 -19.88 15.14
CA PHE A 41 9.86 -21.14 15.29
C PHE A 41 9.43 -21.67 13.93
N VAL A 42 9.43 -22.99 13.77
CA VAL A 42 8.83 -23.67 12.62
C VAL A 42 7.40 -24.01 13.00
N VAL A 43 6.45 -23.56 12.20
CA VAL A 43 5.02 -23.66 12.50
C VAL A 43 4.25 -24.17 11.30
N ASP A 44 3.12 -24.80 11.59
CA ASP A 44 2.17 -25.27 10.59
C ASP A 44 1.05 -24.23 10.40
N LEU A 45 0.36 -24.31 9.27
CA LEU A 45 -0.83 -23.50 8.99
C LEU A 45 -2.04 -24.02 9.78
N ALA A 46 -2.94 -23.12 10.16
CA ALA A 46 -4.28 -23.52 10.60
C ALA A 46 -5.20 -23.74 9.40
N ASP A 47 -6.25 -24.55 9.57
CA ASP A 47 -7.25 -24.87 8.53
C ASP A 47 -7.99 -23.63 7.97
N THR A 48 -7.85 -22.48 8.63
CA THR A 48 -8.46 -21.20 8.24
C THR A 48 -7.68 -20.43 7.18
N VAL A 49 -6.43 -20.83 6.87
CA VAL A 49 -5.54 -20.10 5.96
C VAL A 49 -4.93 -21.04 4.94
N SER A 50 -4.98 -20.66 3.66
CA SER A 50 -4.36 -21.43 2.59
C SER A 50 -2.87 -21.08 2.44
N PRO A 51 -2.02 -22.03 2.00
CA PRO A 51 -0.59 -21.77 1.79
C PRO A 51 -0.31 -20.69 0.72
N THR A 52 -1.28 -20.40 -0.15
CA THR A 52 -1.21 -19.36 -1.18
C THR A 52 -1.29 -17.95 -0.65
N ASP A 53 -1.89 -17.76 0.53
CA ASP A 53 -2.16 -16.43 1.09
C ASP A 53 -1.02 -15.91 1.97
N ILE A 54 0.01 -16.74 2.19
CA ILE A 54 1.15 -16.44 3.07
C ILE A 54 2.40 -16.26 2.23
N GLU A 55 2.90 -15.03 2.19
CA GLU A 55 4.18 -14.68 1.56
C GLU A 55 5.31 -14.54 2.59
N GLU A 56 6.54 -14.78 2.12
CA GLU A 56 7.73 -14.48 2.90
C GLU A 56 7.81 -12.99 3.24
N GLY A 57 8.07 -12.68 4.51
CA GLY A 57 8.17 -11.32 5.00
C GLY A 57 6.85 -10.72 5.50
N MET A 58 5.71 -11.38 5.27
CA MET A 58 4.40 -10.95 5.77
C MET A 58 4.30 -11.04 7.30
N ARG A 59 3.46 -10.20 7.89
CA ARG A 59 3.10 -10.32 9.31
C ARG A 59 1.97 -11.32 9.44
N VAL A 60 2.04 -12.18 10.44
CA VAL A 60 1.01 -13.20 10.68
C VAL A 60 0.61 -13.21 12.16
N GLY A 61 -0.66 -13.42 12.41
CA GLY A 61 -1.22 -13.68 13.73
C GLY A 61 -1.08 -15.17 14.05
N VAL A 62 -0.35 -15.46 15.13
CA VAL A 62 -0.02 -16.81 15.56
C VAL A 62 -0.61 -17.05 16.94
N ASP A 63 -1.20 -18.22 17.18
CA ASP A 63 -1.70 -18.56 18.52
C ASP A 63 -0.56 -18.80 19.52
N ARG A 64 -0.79 -18.50 20.80
CA ARG A 64 0.22 -18.63 21.87
C ARG A 64 0.51 -20.07 22.27
N ASN A 65 -0.46 -20.97 22.09
CA ASN A 65 -0.34 -22.34 22.60
C ASN A 65 0.19 -23.30 21.53
N LYS A 66 -0.39 -23.25 20.32
CA LYS A 66 -0.02 -24.15 19.21
C LYS A 66 0.94 -23.55 18.20
N TYR A 67 1.24 -22.26 18.31
CA TYR A 67 2.03 -21.53 17.32
C TYR A 67 1.53 -21.66 15.88
N GLN A 68 0.25 -21.94 15.64
CA GLN A 68 -0.31 -22.05 14.29
C GLN A 68 -0.67 -20.67 13.73
N ILE A 69 -0.50 -20.50 12.41
CA ILE A 69 -0.86 -19.26 11.69
C ILE A 69 -2.38 -19.22 11.48
N HIS A 70 -3.06 -18.26 12.11
CA HIS A 70 -4.53 -18.10 12.00
C HIS A 70 -4.95 -17.02 11.01
N LEU A 71 -4.18 -15.93 10.88
CA LEU A 71 -4.57 -14.77 10.08
C LEU A 71 -3.35 -14.01 9.53
N PRO A 72 -3.27 -13.75 8.21
CA PRO A 72 -2.32 -12.79 7.66
C PRO A 72 -2.67 -11.37 8.12
N LEU A 73 -1.67 -10.64 8.60
CA LEU A 73 -1.79 -9.25 9.01
C LEU A 73 -1.17 -8.34 7.95
N PRO A 74 -1.74 -7.14 7.73
CA PRO A 74 -1.19 -6.19 6.78
C PRO A 74 0.27 -5.84 7.14
N PRO A 75 1.11 -5.56 6.13
CA PRO A 75 2.50 -5.21 6.34
C PRO A 75 2.62 -3.99 7.25
N LYS A 76 3.78 -3.83 7.89
CA LYS A 76 4.05 -2.60 8.62
C LYS A 76 4.17 -1.48 7.61
N ILE A 77 3.21 -0.58 7.62
CA ILE A 77 3.35 0.70 6.96
C ILE A 77 3.95 1.63 8.01
N ASP A 78 5.10 2.22 7.70
CA ASP A 78 5.73 3.17 8.61
C ASP A 78 4.81 4.40 8.74
N PRO A 79 4.41 4.77 9.97
CA PRO A 79 3.45 5.86 10.18
C PRO A 79 3.97 7.19 9.61
N SER A 80 5.29 7.36 9.52
CA SER A 80 5.93 8.53 8.89
C SER A 80 5.62 8.67 7.40
N VAL A 81 5.46 7.57 6.67
CA VAL A 81 5.18 7.58 5.23
C VAL A 81 3.69 7.78 4.98
N THR A 82 2.83 7.14 5.77
CA THR A 82 1.37 7.37 5.71
C THR A 82 0.98 8.79 6.10
N MET A 83 1.66 9.41 7.07
CA MET A 83 1.40 10.81 7.42
C MET A 83 1.82 11.81 6.31
N MET A 84 2.65 11.39 5.35
CA MET A 84 3.01 12.20 4.18
C MET A 84 2.05 12.00 3.00
N GLN A 85 1.11 11.05 3.08
CA GLN A 85 0.06 10.91 2.08
C GLN A 85 -0.97 12.00 2.29
N VAL A 86 -1.22 12.78 1.24
CA VAL A 86 -2.22 13.84 1.26
C VAL A 86 -3.60 13.19 1.18
N GLU A 87 -4.29 13.04 2.33
CA GLU A 87 -5.66 12.52 2.39
C GLU A 87 -6.70 13.56 1.93
N GLU A 88 -6.41 14.85 2.10
CA GLU A 88 -7.34 15.93 1.75
C GLU A 88 -7.01 16.58 0.40
N LYS A 89 -7.99 16.55 -0.50
CA LYS A 89 -7.93 17.27 -1.78
C LYS A 89 -7.88 18.77 -1.51
N PRO A 90 -6.85 19.51 -1.97
CA PRO A 90 -6.82 20.96 -1.80
C PRO A 90 -7.88 21.64 -2.69
N ASP A 91 -8.56 22.68 -2.20
CA ASP A 91 -9.63 23.37 -2.95
C ASP A 91 -9.16 24.26 -4.14
N VAL A 92 -7.88 24.20 -4.50
CA VAL A 92 -7.31 25.07 -5.56
C VAL A 92 -7.72 24.54 -6.94
N THR A 93 -8.18 25.41 -7.82
CA THR A 93 -8.57 25.06 -9.19
C THR A 93 -7.57 25.60 -10.22
N TYR A 94 -7.60 25.07 -11.45
CA TYR A 94 -6.78 25.59 -12.55
C TYR A 94 -7.12 27.04 -12.92
N SER A 95 -8.32 27.53 -12.57
CA SER A 95 -8.72 28.92 -12.77
C SER A 95 -7.94 29.89 -11.87
N ASP A 96 -7.42 29.40 -10.74
CA ASP A 96 -6.63 30.20 -9.79
C ASP A 96 -5.18 30.39 -10.26
N VAL A 97 -4.76 29.67 -11.31
CA VAL A 97 -3.42 29.78 -11.89
C VAL A 97 -3.43 30.77 -13.05
N GLY A 98 -2.99 32.01 -12.79
CA GLY A 98 -2.92 33.07 -13.79
C GLY A 98 -1.75 32.95 -14.77
N GLY A 99 -1.97 33.29 -16.04
CA GLY A 99 -0.90 33.57 -17.03
C GLY A 99 -0.15 32.36 -17.60
N CYS A 100 -0.31 31.16 -17.07
CA CYS A 100 0.45 29.96 -17.46
C CYS A 100 -0.40 28.89 -18.17
N LYS A 101 -1.30 29.29 -19.07
CA LYS A 101 -2.27 28.36 -19.71
C LYS A 101 -1.61 27.25 -20.51
N GLU A 102 -0.61 27.57 -21.34
CA GLU A 102 0.10 26.56 -22.16
C GLU A 102 0.85 25.53 -21.30
N GLN A 103 1.48 25.99 -20.21
CA GLN A 103 2.23 25.11 -19.30
C GLN A 103 1.28 24.18 -18.53
N ILE A 104 0.12 24.70 -18.11
CA ILE A 104 -0.93 23.89 -17.49
C ILE A 104 -1.47 22.86 -18.47
N GLU A 105 -1.73 23.24 -19.73
CA GLU A 105 -2.25 22.33 -20.75
C GLU A 105 -1.30 21.15 -21.01
N LYS A 106 0.00 21.42 -21.18
CA LYS A 106 1.02 20.35 -21.28
C LYS A 106 1.07 19.45 -20.05
N LEU A 107 0.93 20.03 -18.86
CA LEU A 107 0.92 19.25 -17.63
C LEU A 107 -0.33 18.35 -17.54
N ARG A 108 -1.49 18.85 -17.99
CA ARG A 108 -2.73 18.06 -18.06
C ARG A 108 -2.63 16.94 -19.09
N GLU A 109 -1.98 17.17 -20.23
CA GLU A 109 -1.73 16.09 -21.19
C GLU A 109 -0.83 14.99 -20.62
N VAL A 110 0.18 15.36 -19.83
CA VAL A 110 1.10 14.38 -19.25
C VAL A 110 0.48 13.63 -18.07
N VAL A 111 -0.31 14.30 -17.23
CA VAL A 111 -0.86 13.70 -16.00
C VAL A 111 -2.28 13.16 -16.20
N GLU A 112 -3.19 13.96 -16.77
CA GLU A 112 -4.61 13.59 -16.89
C GLU A 112 -4.85 12.62 -18.05
N LEU A 113 -4.23 12.84 -19.22
CA LEU A 113 -4.48 12.02 -20.41
C LEU A 113 -4.21 10.52 -20.22
N PRO A 114 -3.07 10.08 -19.63
CA PRO A 114 -2.81 8.66 -19.44
C PRO A 114 -3.70 8.03 -18.36
N LEU A 115 -4.17 8.81 -17.39
CA LEU A 115 -5.07 8.32 -16.34
C LEU A 115 -6.51 8.19 -16.84
N LEU A 116 -6.99 9.12 -17.68
CA LEU A 116 -8.35 9.07 -18.24
C LEU A 116 -8.49 8.11 -19.42
N HIS A 117 -7.49 8.04 -20.30
CA HIS A 117 -7.57 7.33 -21.58
C HIS A 117 -6.31 6.50 -21.86
N PRO A 118 -6.05 5.44 -21.07
CA PRO A 118 -4.92 4.55 -21.32
C PRO A 118 -5.00 3.88 -22.70
N GLU A 119 -6.21 3.68 -23.26
CA GLU A 119 -6.39 3.03 -24.57
C GLU A 119 -5.68 3.79 -25.72
N LYS A 120 -5.59 5.13 -25.63
CA LYS A 120 -4.94 5.94 -26.66
C LYS A 120 -3.44 5.68 -26.74
N PHE A 121 -2.80 5.50 -25.58
CA PHE A 121 -1.36 5.21 -25.48
C PHE A 121 -1.06 3.79 -25.96
N VAL A 122 -1.91 2.82 -25.60
CA VAL A 122 -1.78 1.43 -26.05
C VAL A 122 -1.94 1.32 -27.56
N ASN A 123 -2.93 2.01 -28.15
CA ASN A 123 -3.17 1.97 -29.60
C ASN A 123 -2.06 2.66 -30.41
N LEU A 124 -1.43 3.71 -29.87
CA LEU A 124 -0.25 4.33 -30.48
C LEU A 124 1.03 3.53 -30.24
N GLY A 125 1.04 2.57 -29.30
CA GLY A 125 2.23 1.82 -28.93
C GLY A 125 3.31 2.66 -28.24
N ILE A 126 2.92 3.77 -27.60
CA ILE A 126 3.84 4.69 -26.91
C ILE A 126 3.68 4.57 -25.39
N GLU A 127 4.78 4.58 -24.66
CA GLU A 127 4.75 4.64 -23.20
C GLU A 127 4.47 6.07 -22.72
N PRO A 128 3.51 6.28 -21.80
CA PRO A 128 3.24 7.61 -21.27
C PRO A 128 4.41 8.10 -20.41
N PRO A 129 4.71 9.40 -20.45
CA PRO A 129 5.72 10.00 -19.58
C PRO A 129 5.35 9.83 -18.10
N LYS A 130 6.29 9.32 -17.29
CA LYS A 130 6.04 8.95 -15.87
C LYS A 130 6.20 10.09 -14.87
N GLY A 131 6.70 11.25 -15.28
CA GLY A 131 6.98 12.35 -14.36
C GLY A 131 7.12 13.70 -15.04
N VAL A 132 6.81 14.75 -14.29
CA VAL A 132 6.93 16.16 -14.72
C VAL A 132 7.80 16.89 -13.72
N LEU A 133 8.71 17.73 -14.21
CA LEU A 133 9.52 18.62 -13.38
C LEU A 133 9.08 20.07 -13.59
N LEU A 134 8.59 20.70 -12.53
CA LEU A 134 8.24 22.13 -12.52
C LEU A 134 9.42 22.95 -11.98
N TYR A 135 10.04 23.78 -12.83
CA TYR A 135 11.18 24.62 -12.45
C TYR A 135 10.98 26.12 -12.78
N GLY A 136 11.83 26.98 -12.23
CA GLY A 136 11.89 28.42 -12.52
C GLY A 136 12.00 29.29 -11.26
N PRO A 137 11.95 30.62 -11.39
CA PRO A 137 12.03 31.56 -10.26
C PRO A 137 10.96 31.31 -9.19
N PRO A 138 11.20 31.68 -7.93
CA PRO A 138 10.16 31.67 -6.90
C PRO A 138 9.03 32.64 -7.28
N GLY A 139 7.78 32.31 -6.91
CA GLY A 139 6.61 33.16 -7.19
C GLY A 139 5.89 32.90 -8.51
N THR A 140 6.37 32.01 -9.38
CA THR A 140 5.70 31.69 -10.66
C THR A 140 4.59 30.61 -10.54
N GLY A 141 4.01 30.42 -9.36
CA GLY A 141 2.86 29.52 -9.20
C GLY A 141 3.13 28.01 -9.28
N LYS A 142 4.37 27.52 -9.26
CA LYS A 142 4.69 26.08 -9.32
C LYS A 142 3.94 25.22 -8.29
N THR A 143 3.92 25.66 -7.03
CA THR A 143 3.19 24.99 -5.95
C THR A 143 1.68 25.11 -6.12
N LEU A 144 1.18 26.21 -6.69
CA LEU A 144 -0.24 26.37 -6.99
C LEU A 144 -0.69 25.43 -8.11
N CYS A 145 0.11 25.26 -9.16
CA CYS A 145 -0.15 24.26 -10.20
C CYS A 145 -0.22 22.85 -9.62
N ALA A 146 0.72 22.49 -8.74
CA ALA A 146 0.70 21.17 -8.09
C ALA A 146 -0.56 20.94 -7.25
N ARG A 147 -1.03 21.96 -6.51
CA ARG A 147 -2.29 21.89 -5.75
C ARG A 147 -3.51 21.79 -6.67
N ALA A 148 -3.54 22.54 -7.77
CA ALA A 148 -4.64 22.48 -8.74
C ALA A 148 -4.78 21.10 -9.40
N VAL A 149 -3.65 20.42 -9.65
CA VAL A 149 -3.64 19.04 -10.16
C VAL A 149 -4.12 18.07 -9.12
N ALA A 150 -3.72 18.24 -7.85
CA ALA A 150 -4.11 17.35 -6.75
C ALA A 150 -5.60 17.45 -6.36
N ASN A 151 -6.29 18.54 -6.70
CA ASN A 151 -7.72 18.69 -6.47
C ASN A 151 -8.56 17.74 -7.36
N ARG A 152 -8.05 17.41 -8.54
CA ARG A 152 -8.82 16.72 -9.57
C ARG A 152 -8.64 15.20 -9.50
#